data_AF-A0A2E5LU86-F1
#
_entry.id   AF-A0A2E5LU86-F1
#
_cell.length_a   1.000
_cell.length_b   1.000
_cell.length_c   1.000
_cell.angle_alpha   90.00
_cell.angle_beta   90.00
_cell.angle_gamma   90.00
#
_symmetry.space_group_name_H-M   'P 1'
#
loop_
_entity.id
_entity.type
_entity.pdbx_description
1 polymer ?
#
loop_
_entity_poly.entity_id
_entity_poly.type
_entity_poly.pdbx_seq_one_letter_code
_entity_poly.pdbx_strand_id
1 'polypeptide(L)'
;MFNKRFIIIYFLAIFYSFAQITETGSRIALVIGNANYVDAPLENPINDAELMDSTLRALNFSVILETDIESQAQFKKVILKFAEKRENYDHAFVYYAGHAVQIEGKNYLLPTKCSDCKNEKSYTTTNDITEWAINVQKINKYLTSISENSVNILVLDACRNNPYIDDIFGKVRGANKNIGLAKMESQKGSLIAFSTEAGEVADDGDGKNSLYTKILSENLLVPNIEIKKVFQNVRTEMSKLTGQVPEEYSKLVGEDFILSKSRIVSSRDRSGIKRDIFSMFYNVENLFDTIDNRKKNDDSFLPNSDKKWNTSRYNNKIYKLSKVFESIKGGDFPELIGLAEVENKLVIEDLLKEPFFKNKHSYSIIHQESPDLRGIDCALLVDTSIFQIKSYDFIPVKIPDSKKLTREVVYAELEIYNQPLHVFVNHWPSRWGGKEETERKRIFVANLVRDYIDDNINSNESIIIMGDFNDYPTDNSIGNIIEGLNNQSSDKARLVNLMLQLENTQFDKYGERYKEKLGSGSYFYKGLWGFLDQIIVSKQMYQGTKSSFVLKDFGVFYDDFILYCDENGNNCRPNRTYGGPNWYGGFSDHLPVYSEFQFFDCFD
;
A
#
# COMPACT_ATOMS: atom_id res chain seq x y z
N MET A 1 -18.32 -44.86 58.49
CA MET A 1 -19.12 -43.95 57.63
C MET A 1 -18.19 -42.92 57.03
N PHE A 2 -18.05 -42.97 55.69
CA PHE A 2 -17.61 -41.94 54.73
C PHE A 2 -16.35 -41.10 55.04
N ASN A 3 -15.21 -41.42 54.42
CA ASN A 3 -14.77 -41.03 53.05
C ASN A 3 -14.04 -39.66 53.00
N LYS A 4 -12.71 -39.70 53.11
CA LYS A 4 -11.78 -38.87 52.32
C LYS A 4 -10.47 -39.66 52.13
N ARG A 5 -10.36 -40.35 51.00
CA ARG A 5 -9.10 -40.88 50.46
C ARG A 5 -9.04 -40.53 48.98
N PHE A 6 -8.03 -39.75 48.58
CA PHE A 6 -6.93 -40.17 47.70
C PHE A 6 -6.32 -38.95 47.00
N ILE A 7 -5.09 -38.64 47.42
CA ILE A 7 -4.08 -37.99 46.60
C ILE A 7 -3.69 -39.02 45.54
N ILE A 8 -3.94 -38.75 44.25
CA ILE A 8 -3.28 -39.43 43.13
C ILE A 8 -2.91 -38.38 42.09
N ILE A 9 -1.60 -38.32 41.88
CA ILE A 9 -0.88 -37.68 40.78
C ILE A 9 -1.45 -38.17 39.44
N TYR A 10 -1.88 -37.26 38.58
CA TYR A 10 -1.88 -37.48 37.14
C TYR A 10 -1.27 -36.28 36.44
N PHE A 11 0.05 -36.39 36.26
CA PHE A 11 0.72 -35.96 35.03
C PHE A 11 -0.07 -36.56 33.85
N LEU A 12 -0.89 -35.74 33.20
CA LEU A 12 -1.40 -36.03 31.87
C LEU A 12 -0.88 -34.93 30.98
N ALA A 13 0.25 -35.25 30.35
CA ALA A 13 0.74 -34.58 29.18
C ALA A 13 -0.40 -34.51 28.16
N ILE A 14 -1.01 -33.33 28.04
CA ILE A 14 -1.68 -32.96 26.82
C ILE A 14 -0.74 -31.94 26.18
N PHE A 15 0.18 -32.49 25.39
CA PHE A 15 0.65 -31.85 24.18
C PHE A 15 -0.59 -31.41 23.40
N TYR A 16 -1.11 -30.21 23.67
CA TYR A 16 -1.85 -29.49 22.64
C TYR A 16 -0.78 -28.93 21.72
N SER A 17 -0.48 -29.76 20.73
CA SER A 17 0.11 -29.37 19.47
C SER A 17 -0.33 -27.94 19.15
N PHE A 18 0.60 -27.01 19.16
CA PHE A 18 0.46 -25.77 18.40
C PHE A 18 0.34 -26.21 16.94
N ALA A 19 -0.88 -26.55 16.51
CA ALA A 19 -1.24 -26.46 15.12
C ALA A 19 -1.17 -24.97 14.81
N GLN A 20 -0.01 -24.52 14.31
CA GLN A 20 0.07 -23.26 13.61
C GLN A 20 -0.98 -23.34 12.50
N ILE A 21 -2.08 -22.60 12.64
CA ILE A 21 -2.98 -22.35 11.53
C ILE A 21 -2.24 -21.36 10.64
N THR A 22 -1.35 -21.88 9.80
CA THR A 22 -0.72 -21.18 8.68
C THR A 22 -1.74 -21.13 7.54
N GLU A 23 -2.76 -20.26 7.65
CA GLU A 23 -3.80 -20.15 6.62
C GLU A 23 -3.47 -19.14 5.51
N THR A 24 -2.17 -18.99 5.22
CA THR A 24 -1.67 -18.53 3.92
C THR A 24 -0.47 -19.40 3.57
N GLY A 25 -0.66 -20.38 2.68
CA GLY A 25 0.46 -21.20 2.23
C GLY A 25 1.59 -20.33 1.68
N SER A 26 2.84 -20.77 1.82
CA SER A 26 4.00 -20.01 1.36
C SER A 26 3.96 -19.82 -0.16
N ARG A 27 4.32 -18.63 -0.65
CA ARG A 27 4.17 -18.24 -2.06
C ARG A 27 5.52 -17.97 -2.74
N ILE A 28 5.76 -18.58 -3.90
CA ILE A 28 6.97 -18.33 -4.72
C ILE A 28 6.60 -17.89 -6.12
N ALA A 29 7.37 -16.96 -6.70
CA ALA A 29 7.20 -16.58 -8.09
C ALA A 29 8.51 -16.66 -8.88
N LEU A 30 8.38 -16.98 -10.17
CA LEU A 30 9.41 -16.79 -11.18
C LEU A 30 8.90 -15.77 -12.21
N VAL A 31 9.58 -14.65 -12.33
CA VAL A 31 9.20 -13.55 -13.22
C VAL A 31 10.36 -13.33 -14.19
N ILE A 32 10.08 -13.46 -15.49
CA ILE A 32 11.09 -13.33 -16.55
C ILE A 32 10.64 -12.28 -17.57
N GLY A 33 11.51 -11.30 -17.84
CA GLY A 33 11.31 -10.29 -18.88
C GLY A 33 12.47 -10.28 -19.86
N ASN A 34 12.24 -10.72 -21.10
CA ASN A 34 13.25 -10.69 -22.16
C ASN A 34 12.90 -9.63 -23.20
N ALA A 35 13.76 -8.64 -23.37
CA ALA A 35 13.55 -7.50 -24.25
C ALA A 35 14.68 -7.31 -25.27
N ASN A 36 15.93 -7.49 -24.85
CA ASN A 36 17.12 -7.14 -25.64
C ASN A 36 17.56 -8.27 -26.58
N TYR A 37 16.66 -8.71 -27.46
CA TYR A 37 16.99 -9.66 -28.54
C TYR A 37 17.91 -9.02 -29.58
N VAL A 38 18.87 -9.78 -30.10
CA VAL A 38 19.89 -9.28 -31.03
C VAL A 38 19.30 -8.64 -32.30
N ASP A 39 18.24 -9.24 -32.84
CA ASP A 39 17.63 -8.88 -34.14
C ASP A 39 16.14 -8.56 -34.06
N ALA A 40 15.56 -8.52 -32.84
CA ALA A 40 14.13 -8.31 -32.62
C ALA A 40 13.81 -7.71 -31.23
N PRO A 41 14.40 -6.57 -30.86
CA PRO A 41 14.22 -6.02 -29.52
C PRO A 41 12.75 -5.66 -29.24
N LEU A 42 12.35 -5.73 -27.98
CA LEU A 42 11.02 -5.36 -27.48
C LEU A 42 11.15 -4.26 -26.43
N GLU A 43 10.22 -3.32 -26.40
CA GLU A 43 10.32 -2.16 -25.49
C GLU A 43 9.85 -2.47 -24.06
N ASN A 44 8.77 -3.25 -23.93
CA ASN A 44 8.03 -3.41 -22.66
C ASN A 44 8.45 -4.56 -21.73
N PRO A 45 8.99 -5.72 -22.18
CA PRO A 45 9.11 -6.92 -21.31
C PRO A 45 9.90 -6.75 -20.01
N ILE A 46 10.94 -5.91 -19.98
CA ILE A 46 11.68 -5.63 -18.74
C ILE A 46 10.81 -4.85 -17.77
N ASN A 47 10.15 -3.79 -18.25
CA ASN A 47 9.25 -2.97 -17.43
C ASN A 47 8.07 -3.83 -16.91
N ASP A 48 7.52 -4.68 -17.78
CA ASP A 48 6.45 -5.62 -17.44
C ASP A 48 6.86 -6.59 -16.33
N ALA A 49 8.06 -7.16 -16.43
CA ALA A 49 8.61 -8.05 -15.42
C ALA A 49 8.90 -7.32 -14.09
N GLU A 50 9.39 -6.08 -14.11
CA GLU A 50 9.58 -5.27 -12.90
C GLU A 50 8.25 -4.88 -12.24
N LEU A 51 7.23 -4.55 -13.03
CA LEU A 51 5.87 -4.29 -12.54
C LEU A 51 5.28 -5.54 -11.89
N MET A 52 5.44 -6.71 -12.52
CA MET A 52 4.94 -7.96 -11.95
C MET A 52 5.73 -8.40 -10.71
N ASP A 53 7.05 -8.18 -10.65
CA ASP A 53 7.87 -8.42 -9.44
C ASP A 53 7.36 -7.60 -8.25
N SER A 54 7.19 -6.30 -8.43
CA SER A 54 6.67 -5.42 -7.37
C SER A 54 5.25 -5.82 -6.92
N THR A 55 4.38 -6.16 -7.87
CA THR A 55 3.01 -6.61 -7.62
C THR A 55 2.99 -7.91 -6.81
N LEU A 56 3.75 -8.93 -7.22
CA LEU A 56 3.77 -10.22 -6.54
C LEU A 56 4.44 -10.13 -5.17
N ARG A 57 5.46 -9.28 -5.00
CA ARG A 57 6.05 -9.01 -3.67
C ARG A 57 5.04 -8.36 -2.73
N ALA A 58 4.23 -7.42 -3.21
CA ALA A 58 3.14 -6.83 -2.43
C ALA A 58 2.09 -7.89 -1.99
N LEU A 59 1.96 -8.98 -2.76
CA LEU A 59 1.13 -10.14 -2.46
C LEU A 59 1.87 -11.24 -1.66
N ASN A 60 2.99 -10.91 -1.01
CA ASN A 60 3.81 -11.80 -0.18
C ASN A 60 4.44 -13.00 -0.93
N PHE A 61 4.73 -12.87 -2.23
CA PHE A 61 5.54 -13.86 -2.93
C PHE A 61 7.03 -13.64 -2.68
N SER A 62 7.76 -14.74 -2.46
CA SER A 62 9.20 -14.76 -2.69
C SER A 62 9.46 -14.80 -4.20
N VAL A 63 9.81 -13.65 -4.80
CA VAL A 63 9.99 -13.55 -6.26
C VAL A 63 11.44 -13.76 -6.68
N ILE A 64 11.65 -14.60 -7.70
CA ILE A 64 12.87 -14.71 -8.50
C ILE A 64 12.63 -13.93 -9.79
N LEU A 65 13.21 -12.72 -9.88
CA LEU A 65 13.16 -11.88 -11.09
C LEU A 65 14.44 -12.09 -11.90
N GLU A 66 14.30 -12.34 -13.20
CA GLU A 66 15.41 -12.40 -14.15
C GLU A 66 15.03 -11.64 -15.43
N THR A 67 15.96 -10.85 -15.97
CA THR A 67 15.74 -10.10 -17.20
C THR A 67 16.81 -10.44 -18.24
N ASP A 68 16.44 -10.41 -19.52
CA ASP A 68 17.32 -10.68 -20.66
C ASP A 68 18.17 -11.94 -20.49
N ILE A 69 17.52 -13.06 -20.23
CA ILE A 69 18.21 -14.35 -20.15
C ILE A 69 18.83 -14.65 -21.52
N GLU A 70 20.16 -14.70 -21.57
CA GLU A 70 20.91 -14.70 -22.82
C GLU A 70 21.01 -16.07 -23.48
N SER A 71 20.89 -17.17 -22.74
CA SER A 71 21.12 -18.50 -23.31
C SER A 71 20.20 -19.56 -22.75
N GLN A 72 20.02 -20.65 -23.49
CA GLN A 72 19.26 -21.81 -23.01
C GLN A 72 19.82 -22.37 -21.70
N ALA A 73 21.14 -22.38 -21.54
CA ALA A 73 21.79 -22.90 -20.34
C ALA A 73 21.45 -22.03 -19.12
N GLN A 74 21.51 -20.71 -19.27
CA GLN A 74 21.10 -19.77 -18.22
C GLN A 74 19.61 -19.92 -17.91
N PHE A 75 18.76 -20.02 -18.94
CA PHE A 75 17.32 -20.20 -18.77
C PHE A 75 16.98 -21.49 -18.01
N LYS A 76 17.64 -22.61 -18.35
CA LYS A 76 17.54 -23.88 -17.61
C LYS A 76 17.98 -23.71 -16.15
N LYS A 77 19.08 -22.99 -15.88
CA LYS A 77 19.58 -22.74 -14.52
C LYS A 77 18.57 -21.96 -13.68
N VAL A 78 17.95 -20.93 -14.26
CA VAL A 78 16.89 -20.14 -13.60
C VAL A 78 15.69 -21.02 -13.26
N ILE A 79 15.24 -21.86 -14.21
CA ILE A 79 14.13 -22.79 -13.96
C ILE A 79 14.48 -23.82 -12.88
N LEU A 80 15.71 -24.33 -12.86
CA LEU A 80 16.17 -25.27 -11.82
C LEU A 80 16.22 -24.60 -10.44
N LYS A 81 16.73 -23.36 -10.36
CA LYS A 81 16.71 -22.55 -9.12
C LYS A 81 15.29 -22.33 -8.61
N PHE A 82 14.33 -22.08 -9.52
CA PHE A 82 12.92 -22.01 -9.15
C PHE A 82 12.39 -23.36 -8.66
N ALA A 83 12.69 -24.44 -9.38
CA ALA A 83 12.24 -25.79 -9.03
C ALA A 83 12.76 -26.24 -7.65
N GLU A 84 14.03 -26.01 -7.33
CA GLU A 84 14.64 -26.34 -6.04
C GLU A 84 13.95 -25.59 -4.89
N LYS A 85 13.63 -24.31 -5.09
CA LYS A 85 12.92 -23.54 -4.06
C LYS A 85 11.46 -23.96 -3.95
N ARG A 86 10.79 -24.21 -5.08
CA ARG A 86 9.36 -24.50 -5.22
C ARG A 86 8.88 -25.64 -4.31
N GLU A 87 9.74 -26.60 -3.98
CA GLU A 87 9.42 -27.69 -3.04
C GLU A 87 9.02 -27.20 -1.64
N ASN A 88 9.48 -26.02 -1.23
CA ASN A 88 9.19 -25.43 0.07
C ASN A 88 8.01 -24.44 0.06
N TYR A 89 7.30 -24.35 -1.06
CA TYR A 89 6.21 -23.38 -1.26
C TYR A 89 4.90 -24.06 -1.65
N ASP A 90 3.80 -23.59 -1.09
CA ASP A 90 2.46 -24.12 -1.37
C ASP A 90 1.89 -23.61 -2.69
N HIS A 91 2.14 -22.34 -3.01
CA HIS A 91 1.61 -21.67 -4.19
C HIS A 91 2.73 -21.15 -5.08
N ALA A 92 2.50 -21.21 -6.39
CA ALA A 92 3.47 -20.76 -7.39
C ALA A 92 2.86 -19.85 -8.44
N PHE A 93 3.61 -18.83 -8.83
CA PHE A 93 3.27 -17.93 -9.93
C PHE A 93 4.44 -17.84 -10.90
N VAL A 94 4.22 -18.10 -12.17
CA VAL A 94 5.22 -17.88 -13.22
C VAL A 94 4.69 -16.86 -14.18
N TYR A 95 5.48 -15.82 -14.42
CA TYR A 95 5.20 -14.77 -15.39
C TYR A 95 6.34 -14.71 -16.40
N TYR A 96 6.01 -14.70 -17.68
CA TYR A 96 6.97 -14.49 -18.76
C TYR A 96 6.46 -13.42 -19.73
N ALA A 97 7.30 -12.41 -19.98
CA ALA A 97 7.15 -11.45 -21.06
C ALA A 97 8.35 -11.54 -22.02
N GLY A 98 8.07 -11.61 -23.32
CA GLY A 98 9.09 -11.70 -24.37
C GLY A 98 8.61 -12.46 -25.61
N HIS A 99 9.55 -12.82 -26.49
CA HIS A 99 9.23 -13.61 -27.68
C HIS A 99 9.02 -15.09 -27.34
N ALA A 100 7.94 -15.66 -27.85
CA ALA A 100 7.67 -17.09 -27.81
C ALA A 100 7.15 -17.60 -29.16
N VAL A 101 7.45 -18.86 -29.49
CA VAL A 101 7.00 -19.51 -30.73
C VAL A 101 6.28 -20.82 -30.44
N GLN A 102 5.44 -21.21 -31.39
CA GLN A 102 4.76 -22.49 -31.39
C GLN A 102 5.32 -23.44 -32.46
N ILE A 103 5.72 -24.64 -32.07
CA ILE A 103 6.13 -25.73 -32.99
C ILE A 103 5.35 -26.99 -32.64
N GLU A 104 4.62 -27.55 -33.60
CA GLU A 104 3.88 -28.82 -33.43
C GLU A 104 3.00 -28.86 -32.17
N GLY A 105 2.28 -27.77 -31.88
CA GLY A 105 1.42 -27.67 -30.69
C GLY A 105 2.16 -27.46 -29.37
N LYS A 106 3.47 -27.21 -29.38
CA LYS A 106 4.28 -26.91 -28.19
C LYS A 106 4.77 -25.47 -28.22
N ASN A 107 4.68 -24.80 -27.07
CA ASN A 107 5.13 -23.42 -26.89
C ASN A 107 6.59 -23.38 -26.40
N TYR A 108 7.38 -22.47 -26.94
CA TYR A 108 8.78 -22.27 -26.63
C TYR A 108 9.07 -20.81 -26.31
N LEU A 109 9.70 -20.54 -25.17
CA LEU A 109 10.15 -19.22 -24.74
C LEU A 109 11.58 -18.97 -25.23
N LEU A 110 11.84 -17.79 -25.76
CA LEU A 110 13.12 -17.48 -26.41
C LEU A 110 14.06 -16.70 -25.49
N PRO A 111 15.29 -17.20 -25.26
CA PRO A 111 16.40 -16.39 -24.76
C PRO A 111 16.74 -15.22 -25.71
N THR A 112 17.35 -14.16 -25.17
CA THR A 112 17.72 -12.95 -25.93
C THR A 112 18.90 -13.17 -26.88
N LYS A 113 19.73 -14.20 -26.63
CA LYS A 113 20.78 -14.64 -27.55
C LYS A 113 20.65 -16.14 -27.81
N CYS A 114 21.21 -16.55 -28.93
CA CYS A 114 21.40 -17.95 -29.30
C CYS A 114 22.90 -18.19 -29.45
N SER A 115 23.36 -19.29 -28.85
CA SER A 115 24.78 -19.52 -28.59
C SER A 115 25.67 -19.57 -29.85
N ASP A 116 25.07 -19.93 -31.00
CA ASP A 116 25.78 -20.18 -32.27
C ASP A 116 25.28 -19.33 -33.45
N CYS A 117 24.49 -18.27 -33.19
CA CYS A 117 23.93 -17.47 -34.27
C CYS A 117 25.00 -16.66 -34.98
N LYS A 118 25.27 -17.05 -36.22
CA LYS A 118 26.20 -16.37 -37.11
C LYS A 118 25.57 -15.08 -37.61
N ASN A 119 25.66 -14.05 -36.77
CA ASN A 119 25.75 -12.62 -37.05
C ASN A 119 24.67 -11.86 -37.87
N GLU A 120 23.51 -12.42 -38.22
CA GLU A 120 22.42 -11.58 -38.77
C GLU A 120 21.02 -11.90 -38.24
N LYS A 121 20.72 -13.17 -37.89
CA LYS A 121 19.41 -13.56 -37.35
C LYS A 121 19.52 -14.61 -36.24
N SER A 122 18.69 -14.49 -35.20
CA SER A 122 18.77 -15.33 -33.99
C SER A 122 18.05 -16.68 -34.09
N TYR A 123 16.95 -16.76 -34.84
CA TYR A 123 16.23 -18.02 -35.00
C TYR A 123 15.72 -18.14 -36.43
N THR A 124 16.22 -19.13 -37.17
CA THR A 124 15.98 -19.27 -38.61
C THR A 124 15.40 -20.63 -39.00
N THR A 125 15.49 -21.62 -38.12
CA THR A 125 14.95 -22.96 -38.35
C THR A 125 14.18 -23.46 -37.13
N THR A 126 13.35 -24.49 -37.33
CA THR A 126 12.71 -25.21 -36.22
C THR A 126 13.75 -25.90 -35.33
N ASN A 127 14.89 -26.31 -35.88
CA ASN A 127 15.98 -26.92 -35.12
C ASN A 127 16.57 -25.92 -34.10
N ASP A 128 16.80 -24.67 -34.52
CA ASP A 128 17.30 -23.57 -33.68
C ASP A 128 16.42 -23.39 -32.43
N ILE A 129 15.09 -23.40 -32.63
CA ILE A 129 14.12 -23.31 -31.52
C ILE A 129 14.22 -24.52 -30.61
N THR A 130 14.20 -25.74 -31.16
CA THR A 130 14.27 -26.95 -30.34
C THR A 130 15.59 -27.10 -29.58
N GLU A 131 16.69 -26.59 -30.14
CA GLU A 131 18.01 -26.62 -29.53
C GLU A 131 18.21 -25.52 -28.49
N TRP A 132 17.75 -24.29 -28.72
CA TRP A 132 18.12 -23.13 -27.91
C TRP A 132 16.97 -22.47 -27.14
N ALA A 133 15.72 -22.69 -27.51
CA ALA A 133 14.58 -22.17 -26.76
C ALA A 133 14.21 -23.07 -25.57
N ILE A 134 13.30 -22.59 -24.72
CA ILE A 134 12.75 -23.36 -23.61
C ILE A 134 11.30 -23.73 -23.89
N ASN A 135 11.10 -25.03 -24.09
CA ASN A 135 9.76 -25.61 -24.10
C ASN A 135 9.05 -25.32 -22.74
N VAL A 136 7.88 -24.70 -22.80
CA VAL A 136 7.10 -24.27 -21.62
C VAL A 136 6.68 -25.46 -20.75
N GLN A 137 6.50 -26.66 -21.31
CA GLN A 137 6.18 -27.85 -20.52
C GLN A 137 7.30 -28.20 -19.50
N LYS A 138 8.55 -27.76 -19.72
CA LYS A 138 9.64 -27.88 -18.72
C LYS A 138 9.44 -27.03 -17.48
N ILE A 139 8.67 -25.94 -17.58
CA ILE A 139 8.24 -25.11 -16.45
C ILE A 139 6.98 -25.72 -15.85
N ASN A 140 6.00 -26.07 -16.69
CA ASN A 140 4.71 -26.60 -16.27
C ASN A 140 4.83 -27.85 -15.37
N LYS A 141 5.85 -28.70 -15.57
CA LYS A 141 6.11 -29.86 -14.70
C LYS A 141 6.42 -29.52 -13.23
N TYR A 142 6.82 -28.28 -12.94
CA TYR A 142 7.05 -27.78 -11.57
C TYR A 142 5.86 -26.98 -11.04
N LEU A 143 4.80 -26.82 -11.85
CA LEU A 143 3.53 -26.20 -11.51
C LEU A 143 2.46 -27.26 -11.24
N THR A 144 2.88 -28.37 -10.66
CA THR A 144 2.01 -29.45 -10.19
C THR A 144 1.45 -29.14 -8.81
N SER A 145 0.28 -29.70 -8.51
CA SER A 145 -0.27 -29.63 -7.17
C SER A 145 0.60 -30.44 -6.20
N ILE A 146 1.10 -29.79 -5.15
CA ILE A 146 1.87 -30.44 -4.05
C ILE A 146 0.94 -30.76 -2.87
N SER A 147 -0.19 -30.05 -2.75
CA SER A 147 -1.24 -30.26 -1.75
C SER A 147 -2.62 -30.00 -2.37
N GLU A 148 -3.70 -30.42 -1.71
CA GLU A 148 -5.07 -30.24 -2.22
C GLU A 148 -5.45 -28.77 -2.45
N ASN A 149 -4.78 -27.84 -1.74
CA ASN A 149 -5.03 -26.40 -1.80
C ASN A 149 -3.95 -25.60 -2.55
N SER A 150 -2.94 -26.27 -3.13
CA SER A 150 -1.90 -25.58 -3.90
C SER A 150 -2.48 -24.93 -5.15
N VAL A 151 -2.08 -23.70 -5.43
CA VAL A 151 -2.50 -22.96 -6.62
C VAL A 151 -1.28 -22.55 -7.40
N ASN A 152 -1.23 -22.99 -8.66
CA ASN A 152 -0.12 -22.75 -9.57
C ASN A 152 -0.62 -21.96 -10.77
N ILE A 153 -0.01 -20.80 -11.02
CA ILE A 153 -0.42 -19.90 -12.09
C ILE A 153 0.74 -19.74 -13.06
N LEU A 154 0.48 -19.88 -14.35
CA LEU A 154 1.41 -19.59 -15.44
C LEU A 154 0.79 -18.52 -16.34
N VAL A 155 1.41 -17.35 -16.39
CA VAL A 155 1.02 -16.25 -17.28
C VAL A 155 2.07 -16.11 -18.36
N LEU A 156 1.61 -16.17 -19.61
CA LEU A 156 2.43 -15.97 -20.80
C LEU A 156 1.97 -14.67 -21.49
N ASP A 157 2.69 -13.58 -21.23
CA ASP A 157 2.54 -12.33 -21.99
C ASP A 157 3.50 -12.35 -23.19
N ALA A 158 3.24 -13.31 -24.08
CA ALA A 158 4.14 -13.67 -25.15
C ALA A 158 3.36 -14.13 -26.39
N CYS A 159 2.76 -13.18 -27.09
CA CYS A 159 2.19 -13.36 -28.42
C CYS A 159 2.39 -12.07 -29.21
N ARG A 160 3.61 -11.56 -29.26
CA ARG A 160 3.94 -10.44 -30.15
C ARG A 160 4.11 -10.98 -31.56
N ASN A 161 3.92 -10.15 -32.58
CA ASN A 161 4.25 -10.48 -33.98
C ASN A 161 5.65 -11.08 -34.01
N ASN A 162 5.76 -12.40 -33.99
CA ASN A 162 7.05 -13.03 -33.72
C ASN A 162 7.86 -12.96 -35.02
N PRO A 163 8.93 -12.16 -35.06
CA PRO A 163 9.61 -11.87 -36.31
C PRO A 163 10.33 -13.09 -36.88
N TYR A 164 10.52 -14.13 -36.07
CA TYR A 164 11.14 -15.37 -36.47
C TYR A 164 10.19 -16.30 -37.25
N ILE A 165 8.88 -16.07 -37.25
CA ILE A 165 7.91 -16.99 -37.89
C ILE A 165 8.16 -17.11 -39.39
N ASP A 166 8.35 -16.00 -40.10
CA ASP A 166 8.59 -16.04 -41.54
C ASP A 166 9.97 -16.61 -41.88
N ASP A 167 10.97 -16.37 -41.05
CA ASP A 167 12.30 -16.95 -41.24
C ASP A 167 12.29 -18.47 -41.01
N ILE A 168 11.59 -18.94 -39.98
CA ILE A 168 11.49 -20.35 -39.61
C ILE A 168 10.61 -21.14 -40.59
N PHE A 169 9.47 -20.58 -41.01
CA PHE A 169 8.44 -21.31 -41.75
C PHE A 169 8.22 -20.83 -43.19
N GLY A 170 8.74 -19.66 -43.59
CA GLY A 170 8.47 -19.05 -44.90
C GLY A 170 8.92 -19.87 -46.11
N LYS A 171 9.87 -20.81 -45.91
CA LYS A 171 10.37 -21.71 -46.97
C LYS A 171 9.76 -23.12 -46.93
N VAL A 172 8.93 -23.44 -45.93
CA VAL A 172 8.37 -24.79 -45.74
C VAL A 172 6.99 -24.86 -46.42
N ARG A 173 6.89 -25.57 -47.55
CA ARG A 173 5.60 -25.79 -48.24
C ARG A 173 4.66 -26.64 -47.37
N GLY A 174 3.49 -26.10 -47.03
CA GLY A 174 2.45 -26.79 -46.26
C GLY A 174 2.57 -26.67 -44.74
N ALA A 175 3.52 -25.88 -44.21
CA ALA A 175 3.55 -25.57 -42.78
C ALA A 175 2.42 -24.60 -42.42
N ASN A 176 1.62 -24.94 -41.41
CA ASN A 176 0.67 -24.00 -40.80
C ASN A 176 1.47 -22.90 -40.10
N LYS A 177 1.40 -21.67 -40.63
CA LYS A 177 1.92 -20.46 -39.98
C LYS A 177 0.98 -20.03 -38.86
N ASN A 178 0.94 -20.80 -37.76
CA ASN A 178 0.22 -20.36 -36.56
C ASN A 178 1.02 -19.23 -35.93
N ILE A 179 0.42 -18.04 -35.84
CA ILE A 179 1.11 -16.81 -35.41
C ILE A 179 1.13 -16.71 -33.87
N GLY A 180 0.06 -17.14 -33.20
CA GLY A 180 -0.02 -17.19 -31.74
C GLY A 180 0.44 -18.52 -31.11
N LEU A 181 0.45 -18.54 -29.77
CA LEU A 181 0.78 -19.73 -28.98
C LEU A 181 -0.30 -20.81 -29.05
N ALA A 182 0.13 -22.07 -28.95
CA ALA A 182 -0.79 -23.20 -28.87
C ALA A 182 -1.49 -23.24 -27.51
N LYS A 183 -2.75 -23.64 -27.55
CA LYS A 183 -3.50 -24.03 -26.36
C LYS A 183 -2.72 -25.08 -25.55
N MET A 184 -2.60 -24.84 -24.25
CA MET A 184 -1.97 -25.76 -23.32
C MET A 184 -3.02 -26.40 -22.42
N GLU A 185 -2.88 -27.70 -22.14
CA GLU A 185 -3.65 -28.30 -21.07
C GLU A 185 -3.09 -27.90 -19.71
N SER A 186 -3.96 -27.34 -18.87
CA SER A 186 -3.66 -27.16 -17.45
C SER A 186 -3.56 -28.51 -16.74
N GLN A 187 -2.76 -28.55 -15.66
CA GLN A 187 -2.64 -29.69 -14.77
C GLN A 187 -3.57 -29.50 -13.56
N LYS A 188 -3.86 -30.56 -12.81
CA LYS A 188 -4.67 -30.47 -11.59
C LYS A 188 -4.01 -29.47 -10.63
N GLY A 189 -4.75 -28.45 -10.20
CA GLY A 189 -4.24 -27.37 -9.34
C GLY A 189 -3.47 -26.28 -10.07
N SER A 190 -3.60 -26.17 -11.40
CA SER A 190 -2.99 -25.07 -12.17
C SER A 190 -3.97 -24.27 -13.03
N LEU A 191 -3.60 -23.01 -13.27
CA LEU A 191 -4.24 -22.07 -14.19
C LEU A 191 -3.17 -21.54 -15.15
N ILE A 192 -3.45 -21.58 -16.44
CA ILE A 192 -2.59 -21.02 -17.48
C ILE A 192 -3.34 -19.86 -18.13
N ALA A 193 -2.72 -18.69 -18.25
CA ALA A 193 -3.31 -17.50 -18.86
C ALA A 193 -2.40 -16.94 -19.96
N PHE A 194 -3.03 -16.48 -21.04
CA PHE A 194 -2.40 -15.85 -22.20
C PHE A 194 -2.90 -14.41 -22.35
N SER A 195 -2.03 -13.50 -22.82
CA SER A 195 -2.41 -12.08 -23.00
C SER A 195 -3.35 -11.82 -24.18
N THR A 196 -3.60 -12.83 -25.03
CA THR A 196 -4.54 -12.80 -26.17
C THR A 196 -5.13 -14.21 -26.40
N GLU A 197 -6.05 -14.34 -27.37
CA GLU A 197 -6.64 -15.64 -27.75
C GLU A 197 -5.58 -16.61 -28.30
N ALA A 198 -5.74 -17.92 -28.04
CA ALA A 198 -4.81 -18.91 -28.56
C ALA A 198 -4.82 -18.93 -30.10
N GLY A 199 -3.69 -18.56 -30.71
CA GLY A 199 -3.54 -18.44 -32.17
C GLY A 199 -3.47 -16.99 -32.69
N GLU A 200 -3.81 -16.00 -31.85
CA GLU A 200 -3.80 -14.57 -32.18
C GLU A 200 -2.58 -13.82 -31.59
N VAL A 201 -2.42 -12.54 -31.96
CA VAL A 201 -1.33 -11.63 -31.55
C VAL A 201 -1.85 -10.59 -30.54
N ALA A 202 -1.01 -10.23 -29.56
CA ALA A 202 -1.26 -9.20 -28.55
C ALA A 202 -0.75 -7.82 -29.01
N ASP A 203 -1.36 -6.74 -28.52
CA ASP A 203 -1.02 -5.36 -28.89
C ASP A 203 0.12 -4.88 -27.98
N ASP A 204 1.11 -4.20 -28.57
CA ASP A 204 2.28 -3.72 -27.84
C ASP A 204 1.93 -2.52 -26.94
N GLY A 205 0.95 -1.70 -27.34
CA GLY A 205 0.55 -0.47 -26.67
C GLY A 205 1.62 0.64 -26.68
N ASP A 206 1.22 1.90 -26.48
CA ASP A 206 2.12 3.07 -26.56
C ASP A 206 2.73 3.48 -25.20
N GLY A 207 2.63 2.61 -24.18
CA GLY A 207 3.01 2.91 -22.80
C GLY A 207 4.29 2.20 -22.34
N LYS A 208 4.80 2.59 -21.16
CA LYS A 208 6.00 1.98 -20.53
C LYS A 208 5.86 0.46 -20.28
N ASN A 209 4.65 -0.02 -20.06
CA ASN A 209 4.31 -1.42 -19.81
C ASN A 209 3.25 -1.87 -20.83
N SER A 210 3.18 -3.16 -21.14
CA SER A 210 2.08 -3.75 -21.89
C SER A 210 0.76 -3.48 -21.16
N LEU A 211 -0.29 -3.19 -21.94
CA LEU A 211 -1.61 -2.90 -21.38
C LEU A 211 -2.14 -4.10 -20.57
N TYR A 212 -1.89 -5.33 -21.06
CA TYR A 212 -2.25 -6.55 -20.37
C TYR A 212 -1.58 -6.65 -18.99
N THR A 213 -0.27 -6.40 -18.90
CA THR A 213 0.46 -6.49 -17.63
C THR A 213 0.03 -5.42 -16.65
N LYS A 214 -0.24 -4.20 -17.14
CA LYS A 214 -0.80 -3.13 -16.32
C LYS A 214 -2.13 -3.54 -15.69
N ILE A 215 -3.11 -3.94 -16.51
CA ILE A 215 -4.45 -4.33 -16.06
C ILE A 215 -4.40 -5.56 -15.13
N LEU A 216 -3.56 -6.54 -15.47
CA LEU A 216 -3.35 -7.72 -14.63
C LEU A 216 -2.78 -7.33 -13.27
N SER A 217 -1.77 -6.45 -13.24
CA SER A 217 -1.15 -6.01 -11.98
C SER A 217 -2.14 -5.30 -11.05
N GLU A 218 -2.98 -4.41 -11.61
CA GLU A 218 -4.02 -3.69 -10.88
C GLU A 218 -5.07 -4.66 -10.31
N ASN A 219 -5.56 -5.59 -11.15
CA ASN A 219 -6.54 -6.58 -10.73
C ASN A 219 -6.00 -7.61 -9.73
N LEU A 220 -4.71 -7.97 -9.78
CA LEU A 220 -4.09 -8.88 -8.81
C LEU A 220 -4.05 -8.29 -7.39
N LEU A 221 -4.01 -6.95 -7.27
CA LEU A 221 -3.96 -6.24 -5.99
C LEU A 221 -5.35 -6.02 -5.37
N VAL A 222 -6.42 -6.11 -6.17
CA VAL A 222 -7.79 -5.94 -5.68
C VAL A 222 -8.06 -6.95 -4.55
N PRO A 223 -8.42 -6.49 -3.35
CA PRO A 223 -8.59 -7.38 -2.21
C PRO A 223 -9.85 -8.24 -2.33
N ASN A 224 -9.80 -9.44 -1.75
CA ASN A 224 -10.91 -10.36 -1.56
C ASN A 224 -11.60 -10.84 -2.84
N ILE A 225 -10.90 -10.80 -3.99
CA ILE A 225 -11.40 -11.41 -5.22
C ILE A 225 -10.69 -12.73 -5.52
N GLU A 226 -11.47 -13.69 -6.00
CA GLU A 226 -10.95 -14.98 -6.42
C GLU A 226 -10.06 -14.84 -7.64
N ILE A 227 -9.04 -15.69 -7.75
CA ILE A 227 -8.11 -15.66 -8.88
C ILE A 227 -8.81 -15.83 -10.23
N LYS A 228 -9.88 -16.63 -10.31
CA LYS A 228 -10.68 -16.76 -11.54
C LYS A 228 -11.36 -15.43 -11.90
N LYS A 229 -11.84 -14.69 -10.88
CA LYS A 229 -12.46 -13.39 -11.06
C LYS A 229 -11.45 -12.34 -11.50
N VAL A 230 -10.20 -12.38 -11.00
CA VAL A 230 -9.08 -11.55 -11.49
C VAL A 230 -8.96 -11.68 -13.00
N PHE A 231 -8.76 -12.90 -13.53
CA PHE A 231 -8.58 -13.10 -14.98
C PHE A 231 -9.85 -12.77 -15.78
N GLN A 232 -11.05 -13.00 -15.23
CA GLN A 232 -12.29 -12.55 -15.86
C GLN A 232 -12.37 -11.02 -15.97
N ASN A 233 -11.94 -10.28 -14.95
CA ASN A 233 -11.91 -8.81 -14.97
C ASN A 233 -10.89 -8.32 -15.99
N VAL A 234 -9.68 -8.87 -15.98
CA VAL A 234 -8.62 -8.55 -16.96
C VAL A 234 -9.14 -8.72 -18.38
N ARG A 235 -9.81 -9.84 -18.68
CA ARG A 235 -10.41 -10.08 -19.99
C ARG A 235 -11.48 -9.05 -20.34
N THR A 236 -12.34 -8.72 -19.37
CA THR A 236 -13.42 -7.75 -19.56
C THR A 236 -12.88 -6.35 -19.86
N GLU A 237 -11.82 -5.94 -19.19
CA GLU A 237 -11.17 -4.64 -19.40
C GLU A 237 -10.40 -4.58 -20.71
N MET A 238 -9.61 -5.62 -21.04
CA MET A 238 -8.91 -5.72 -22.32
C MET A 238 -9.86 -5.69 -23.52
N SER A 239 -10.95 -6.48 -23.47
CA SER A 239 -11.94 -6.52 -24.56
C SER A 239 -12.61 -5.16 -24.79
N LYS A 240 -12.82 -4.38 -23.72
CA LYS A 240 -13.37 -3.02 -23.83
C LYS A 240 -12.39 -2.02 -24.42
N LEU A 241 -11.09 -2.13 -24.09
CA LEU A 241 -10.08 -1.13 -24.46
C LEU A 241 -9.48 -1.38 -25.85
N THR A 242 -9.22 -2.64 -26.21
CA THR A 242 -8.49 -3.00 -27.44
C THR A 242 -9.26 -3.97 -28.34
N GLY A 243 -10.37 -4.53 -27.86
CA GLY A 243 -11.07 -5.62 -28.54
C GLY A 243 -10.37 -6.98 -28.37
N GLN A 244 -9.19 -7.05 -27.75
CA GLN A 244 -8.48 -8.29 -27.49
C GLN A 244 -9.11 -9.08 -26.35
N VAL A 245 -9.09 -10.40 -26.46
CA VAL A 245 -9.72 -11.29 -25.49
C VAL A 245 -8.67 -12.25 -24.92
N PRO A 246 -8.02 -11.89 -23.79
CA PRO A 246 -7.15 -12.81 -23.06
C PRO A 246 -7.86 -14.13 -22.71
N GLU A 247 -7.14 -15.25 -22.84
CA GLU A 247 -7.66 -16.58 -22.53
C GLU A 247 -6.97 -17.22 -21.32
N GLU A 248 -7.76 -17.87 -20.46
CA GLU A 248 -7.26 -18.72 -19.41
C GLU A 248 -7.85 -20.14 -19.40
N TYR A 249 -7.00 -21.10 -19.06
CA TYR A 249 -7.31 -22.52 -18.94
C TYR A 249 -7.08 -22.96 -17.51
N SER A 250 -8.16 -23.25 -16.79
CA SER A 250 -8.11 -23.58 -15.37
C SER A 250 -8.48 -25.04 -15.10
N LYS A 251 -7.64 -25.73 -14.32
CA LYS A 251 -7.96 -26.98 -13.62
C LYS A 251 -7.66 -26.83 -12.12
N LEU A 252 -7.88 -25.62 -11.59
CA LEU A 252 -7.80 -25.36 -10.15
C LEU A 252 -8.83 -26.22 -9.41
N VAL A 253 -8.40 -26.77 -8.28
CA VAL A 253 -9.19 -27.64 -7.39
C VAL A 253 -9.08 -27.10 -5.96
N GLY A 254 -10.03 -27.44 -5.09
CA GLY A 254 -10.09 -26.93 -3.72
C GLY A 254 -10.98 -25.71 -3.57
N GLU A 255 -10.86 -25.03 -2.43
CA GLU A 255 -11.60 -23.80 -2.11
C GLU A 255 -11.16 -22.60 -2.98
N ASP A 256 -11.98 -21.55 -3.00
CA ASP A 256 -11.72 -20.35 -3.78
C ASP A 256 -10.42 -19.67 -3.33
N PHE A 257 -9.48 -19.55 -4.27
CA PHE A 257 -8.15 -19.01 -3.98
C PHE A 257 -8.10 -17.51 -4.23
N ILE A 258 -7.78 -16.77 -3.18
CA ILE A 258 -7.67 -15.31 -3.18
C ILE A 258 -6.20 -14.94 -2.95
N LEU A 259 -5.60 -14.22 -3.91
CA LEU A 259 -4.20 -13.77 -3.84
C LEU A 259 -4.05 -12.62 -2.85
N SER A 260 -4.78 -11.53 -3.10
CA SER A 260 -4.90 -10.40 -2.19
C SER A 260 -6.05 -10.69 -1.22
N LYS A 261 -5.81 -11.53 -0.22
CA LYS A 261 -6.74 -11.56 0.92
C LYS A 261 -6.52 -10.23 1.64
N SER A 262 -7.55 -9.38 1.77
CA SER A 262 -7.48 -8.45 2.90
C SER A 262 -7.32 -9.34 4.13
N ARG A 263 -6.57 -8.91 5.15
CA ARG A 263 -6.42 -9.70 6.38
C ARG A 263 -7.77 -9.77 7.11
N ILE A 264 -8.72 -10.50 6.54
CA ILE A 264 -9.86 -11.06 7.21
C ILE A 264 -9.28 -12.27 7.90
N VAL A 265 -8.83 -12.06 9.15
CA VAL A 265 -8.77 -13.14 10.13
C VAL A 265 -10.10 -13.89 10.02
N SER A 266 -10.03 -15.20 9.75
CA SER A 266 -11.21 -16.02 9.55
C SER A 266 -12.21 -15.77 10.69
N SER A 267 -13.36 -15.23 10.30
CA SER A 267 -14.47 -14.86 11.19
C SER A 267 -15.19 -16.06 11.79
N ARG A 268 -14.54 -17.23 11.87
CA ARG A 268 -15.21 -18.47 12.27
C ARG A 268 -15.52 -18.58 13.77
N ASP A 269 -15.03 -17.67 14.62
CA ASP A 269 -15.40 -17.60 16.04
C ASP A 269 -15.49 -16.15 16.59
N ARG A 270 -16.25 -15.25 15.95
CA ARG A 270 -16.55 -13.93 16.55
C ARG A 270 -18.04 -13.65 16.50
N SER A 271 -18.74 -13.83 17.62
CA SER A 271 -20.20 -13.74 17.73
C SER A 271 -20.73 -12.35 18.14
N GLY A 272 -19.92 -11.30 17.97
CA GLY A 272 -20.16 -9.95 18.49
C GLY A 272 -20.60 -8.87 17.48
N ILE A 273 -20.97 -7.68 17.97
CA ILE A 273 -21.21 -6.48 17.16
C ILE A 273 -19.97 -6.15 16.34
N LYS A 274 -20.18 -6.04 15.03
CA LYS A 274 -19.18 -5.67 14.04
C LYS A 274 -19.49 -4.27 13.52
N ARG A 275 -18.52 -3.36 13.62
CA ARG A 275 -18.64 -1.98 13.12
C ARG A 275 -17.34 -1.56 12.44
N ASP A 276 -17.42 -0.84 11.34
CA ASP A 276 -16.26 -0.20 10.77
C ASP A 276 -16.08 1.18 11.44
N ILE A 277 -14.85 1.50 11.83
CA ILE A 277 -14.43 2.74 12.46
C ILE A 277 -13.44 3.41 11.51
N PHE A 278 -13.79 4.60 11.05
CA PHE A 278 -12.99 5.41 10.16
C PHE A 278 -12.34 6.56 10.93
N SER A 279 -11.05 6.75 10.70
CA SER A 279 -10.25 7.78 11.35
C SER A 279 -9.40 8.51 10.33
N MET A 280 -9.20 9.81 10.54
CA MET A 280 -8.37 10.62 9.65
C MET A 280 -7.55 11.64 10.42
N PHE A 281 -6.42 12.03 9.84
CA PHE A 281 -5.65 13.18 10.25
C PHE A 281 -5.46 14.14 9.07
N TYR A 282 -5.59 15.44 9.35
CA TYR A 282 -5.35 16.47 8.35
C TYR A 282 -4.67 17.70 8.94
N ASN A 283 -3.47 18.03 8.46
CA ASN A 283 -2.92 19.38 8.61
C ASN A 283 -3.71 20.32 7.69
N VAL A 284 -4.46 21.25 8.28
CA VAL A 284 -5.38 22.12 7.54
C VAL A 284 -4.72 23.40 7.04
N GLU A 285 -3.39 23.53 7.07
CA GLU A 285 -2.61 24.69 6.63
C GLU A 285 -3.19 26.02 7.15
N ASN A 286 -2.82 26.36 8.39
CA ASN A 286 -3.18 27.61 9.06
C ASN A 286 -4.66 27.99 8.91
N LEU A 287 -5.56 27.21 9.52
CA LEU A 287 -6.96 27.59 9.67
C LEU A 287 -7.10 28.63 10.77
N PHE A 288 -6.99 29.91 10.39
CA PHE A 288 -7.10 31.08 11.26
C PHE A 288 -8.42 31.81 10.97
N ASP A 289 -9.01 32.41 11.99
CA ASP A 289 -10.09 33.37 11.84
C ASP A 289 -9.55 34.72 11.33
N THR A 290 -10.35 35.79 11.44
CA THR A 290 -10.00 37.11 10.89
C THR A 290 -9.89 38.19 11.97
N ILE A 291 -9.77 37.77 13.22
CA ILE A 291 -9.87 38.58 14.43
C ILE A 291 -8.51 38.60 15.12
N ASP A 292 -7.97 39.79 15.36
CA ASP A 292 -6.69 39.99 16.06
C ASP A 292 -6.71 39.43 17.49
N ASN A 293 -5.85 38.45 17.73
CA ASN A 293 -5.47 37.99 19.06
C ASN A 293 -4.11 38.57 19.47
N ARG A 294 -4.14 39.69 20.19
CA ARG A 294 -2.95 40.41 20.70
C ARG A 294 -1.95 39.60 21.55
N LYS A 295 -2.27 38.35 21.93
CA LYS A 295 -1.36 37.44 22.66
C LYS A 295 -0.64 36.47 21.72
N LYS A 296 -1.03 36.41 20.45
CA LYS A 296 -0.53 35.53 19.41
C LYS A 296 0.08 36.39 18.28
N ASN A 297 0.83 35.72 17.40
CA ASN A 297 1.50 36.29 16.24
C ASN A 297 0.70 35.93 14.98
N ASP A 298 -0.57 36.30 14.98
CA ASP A 298 -1.57 36.03 13.94
C ASP A 298 -1.71 37.20 12.94
N ASP A 299 -0.94 38.28 13.08
CA ASP A 299 -1.00 39.50 12.26
C ASP A 299 -1.03 39.24 10.74
N SER A 300 -0.37 38.17 10.29
CA SER A 300 -0.33 37.77 8.88
C SER A 300 -1.68 37.24 8.35
N PHE A 301 -2.63 36.93 9.22
CA PHE A 301 -3.96 36.42 8.91
C PHE A 301 -5.05 37.42 9.29
N LEU A 302 -4.76 38.72 9.18
CA LEU A 302 -5.77 39.78 9.34
C LEU A 302 -6.23 40.36 8.00
N PRO A 303 -7.44 40.97 7.93
CA PRO A 303 -7.96 41.56 6.69
C PRO A 303 -7.06 42.62 6.07
N ASN A 304 -6.33 43.36 6.92
CA ASN A 304 -5.44 44.45 6.51
C ASN A 304 -3.96 44.03 6.38
N SER A 305 -3.65 42.74 6.55
CA SER A 305 -2.30 42.21 6.40
C SER A 305 -1.85 42.14 4.94
N ASP A 306 -0.58 41.83 4.70
CA ASP A 306 -0.05 41.56 3.35
C ASP A 306 -0.77 40.38 2.68
N LYS A 307 -1.16 39.37 3.47
CA LYS A 307 -1.98 38.26 2.98
C LYS A 307 -3.44 38.65 2.80
N LYS A 308 -3.93 39.80 3.25
CA LYS A 308 -5.33 40.24 3.08
C LYS A 308 -6.35 39.14 3.46
N TRP A 309 -6.10 38.42 4.54
CA TRP A 309 -6.96 37.33 5.01
C TRP A 309 -8.26 37.91 5.55
N ASN A 310 -9.30 37.92 4.72
CA ASN A 310 -10.60 38.49 5.02
C ASN A 310 -11.68 37.41 5.06
N THR A 311 -12.91 37.79 5.43
CA THR A 311 -14.05 36.87 5.54
C THR A 311 -14.27 36.02 4.29
N SER A 312 -14.04 36.57 3.09
CA SER A 312 -14.19 35.81 1.84
C SER A 312 -13.15 34.69 1.72
N ARG A 313 -11.89 34.95 2.07
CA ARG A 313 -10.82 33.94 2.05
C ARG A 313 -10.99 32.90 3.16
N TYR A 314 -11.40 33.34 4.34
CA TYR A 314 -11.75 32.45 5.45
C TYR A 314 -12.89 31.50 5.08
N ASN A 315 -14.01 32.02 4.56
CA ASN A 315 -15.13 31.19 4.12
C ASN A 315 -14.75 30.26 2.96
N ASN A 316 -13.88 30.71 2.04
CA ASN A 316 -13.35 29.85 1.00
C ASN A 316 -12.55 28.69 1.59
N LYS A 317 -11.71 28.95 2.59
CA LYS A 317 -10.96 27.92 3.31
C LYS A 317 -11.88 26.91 4.00
N ILE A 318 -12.88 27.38 4.75
CA ILE A 318 -13.88 26.51 5.40
C ILE A 318 -14.59 25.62 4.38
N TYR A 319 -15.08 26.20 3.28
CA TYR A 319 -15.73 25.47 2.20
C TYR A 319 -14.80 24.42 1.57
N LYS A 320 -13.55 24.81 1.26
CA LYS A 320 -12.54 23.92 0.68
C LYS A 320 -12.25 22.73 1.59
N LEU A 321 -12.01 22.97 2.88
CA LEU A 321 -11.81 21.91 3.85
C LEU A 321 -13.04 21.00 3.91
N SER A 322 -14.26 21.56 3.99
CA SER A 322 -15.50 20.77 4.01
C SER A 322 -15.64 19.82 2.82
N LYS A 323 -15.18 20.24 1.62
CA LYS A 323 -15.16 19.40 0.42
C LYS A 323 -14.22 18.20 0.54
N VAL A 324 -13.11 18.34 1.26
CA VAL A 324 -12.20 17.22 1.52
C VAL A 324 -12.91 16.18 2.40
N PHE A 325 -13.55 16.63 3.47
CA PHE A 325 -14.32 15.74 4.35
C PHE A 325 -15.53 15.11 3.65
N GLU A 326 -16.14 15.80 2.68
CA GLU A 326 -17.26 15.26 1.89
C GLU A 326 -16.82 14.19 0.89
N SER A 327 -15.62 14.31 0.32
CA SER A 327 -15.17 13.40 -0.74
C SER A 327 -14.35 12.22 -0.23
N ILE A 328 -13.76 12.33 0.97
CA ILE A 328 -12.90 11.27 1.48
C ILE A 328 -13.67 9.95 1.56
N LYS A 329 -13.06 8.89 1.02
CA LYS A 329 -13.62 7.53 0.99
C LYS A 329 -15.07 7.45 0.44
N GLY A 330 -15.34 8.14 -0.67
CA GLY A 330 -16.65 8.07 -1.33
C GLY A 330 -17.80 8.68 -0.52
N GLY A 331 -17.49 9.54 0.45
CA GLY A 331 -18.45 10.22 1.31
C GLY A 331 -18.77 9.51 2.63
N ASP A 332 -17.99 8.47 2.98
CA ASP A 332 -17.95 7.94 4.33
C ASP A 332 -17.39 9.00 5.29
N PHE A 333 -17.86 8.96 6.54
CA PHE A 333 -17.60 10.03 7.50
C PHE A 333 -16.75 9.51 8.65
N PRO A 334 -15.65 10.18 9.00
CA PRO A 334 -14.74 9.71 10.04
C PRO A 334 -15.41 9.78 11.42
N GLU A 335 -15.26 8.79 12.26
CA GLU A 335 -15.68 8.89 13.67
C GLU A 335 -14.62 9.61 14.52
N LEU A 336 -13.37 9.64 14.07
CA LEU A 336 -12.24 10.30 14.73
C LEU A 336 -11.49 11.19 13.74
N ILE A 337 -11.38 12.49 14.03
CA ILE A 337 -10.61 13.45 13.21
C ILE A 337 -9.53 14.11 14.05
N GLY A 338 -8.26 13.89 13.69
CA GLY A 338 -7.15 14.71 14.17
C GLY A 338 -6.89 15.89 13.23
N LEU A 339 -6.72 17.08 13.79
CA LEU A 339 -6.37 18.30 13.05
C LEU A 339 -5.07 18.90 13.58
N ALA A 340 -4.31 19.53 12.68
CA ALA A 340 -3.17 20.38 13.02
C ALA A 340 -3.25 21.72 12.26
N GLU A 341 -2.57 22.73 12.81
CA GLU A 341 -2.59 24.11 12.33
C GLU A 341 -3.97 24.78 12.41
N VAL A 342 -4.66 24.51 13.50
CA VAL A 342 -5.92 25.17 13.85
C VAL A 342 -5.63 26.32 14.81
N GLU A 343 -6.19 27.50 14.59
CA GLU A 343 -5.92 28.64 15.47
C GLU A 343 -6.59 28.53 16.83
N ASN A 344 -7.88 28.18 16.83
CA ASN A 344 -8.68 28.13 18.05
C ASN A 344 -9.92 27.25 17.85
N LYS A 345 -10.73 27.10 18.91
CA LYS A 345 -11.94 26.26 18.85
C LYS A 345 -13.00 26.82 17.89
N LEU A 346 -13.12 28.15 17.73
CA LEU A 346 -14.17 28.78 16.93
C LEU A 346 -14.07 28.38 15.46
N VAL A 347 -12.85 28.30 14.91
CA VAL A 347 -12.67 27.91 13.51
C VAL A 347 -13.06 26.45 13.24
N ILE A 348 -12.94 25.57 14.24
CA ILE A 348 -13.43 24.18 14.18
C ILE A 348 -14.96 24.18 14.21
N GLU A 349 -15.55 24.96 15.11
CA GLU A 349 -17.01 25.10 15.21
C GLU A 349 -17.62 25.65 13.91
N ASP A 350 -16.95 26.59 13.26
CA ASP A 350 -17.37 27.12 11.97
C ASP A 350 -17.26 26.08 10.85
N LEU A 351 -16.19 25.28 10.82
CA LEU A 351 -16.08 24.14 9.90
C LEU A 351 -17.23 23.14 10.10
N LEU A 352 -17.54 22.79 11.35
CA LEU A 352 -18.62 21.86 11.69
C LEU A 352 -20.04 22.42 11.45
N LYS A 353 -20.19 23.73 11.17
CA LYS A 353 -21.48 24.32 10.76
C LYS A 353 -21.77 24.12 9.28
N GLU A 354 -20.78 23.72 8.46
CA GLU A 354 -20.99 23.47 7.04
C GLU A 354 -22.05 22.37 6.83
N PRO A 355 -22.90 22.48 5.78
CA PRO A 355 -24.07 21.61 5.62
C PRO A 355 -23.77 20.11 5.66
N PHE A 356 -22.59 19.70 5.18
CA PHE A 356 -22.15 18.31 5.18
C PHE A 356 -22.03 17.71 6.59
N PHE A 357 -21.62 18.50 7.59
CA PHE A 357 -21.47 18.05 8.97
C PHE A 357 -22.81 17.99 9.73
N LYS A 358 -23.86 18.65 9.22
CA LYS A 358 -25.18 18.67 9.87
C LYS A 358 -25.82 17.28 9.84
N ASN A 359 -26.32 16.83 11.00
CA ASN A 359 -27.08 15.59 11.18
C ASN A 359 -26.32 14.28 10.86
N LYS A 360 -24.99 14.32 10.77
CA LYS A 360 -24.17 13.13 10.49
C LYS A 360 -23.58 12.52 11.76
N HIS A 361 -22.79 13.30 12.51
CA HIS A 361 -22.15 12.87 13.75
C HIS A 361 -22.32 13.92 14.85
N SER A 362 -22.21 13.49 16.10
CA SER A 362 -22.25 14.36 17.28
C SER A 362 -20.82 14.55 17.81
N TYR A 363 -20.05 15.40 17.12
CA TYR A 363 -18.67 15.63 17.50
C TYR A 363 -18.52 16.41 18.80
N SER A 364 -17.71 15.87 19.70
CA SER A 364 -17.06 16.65 20.75
C SER A 364 -15.68 17.08 20.30
N ILE A 365 -15.33 18.34 20.57
CA ILE A 365 -14.04 18.93 20.22
C ILE A 365 -13.13 18.93 21.45
N ILE A 366 -12.02 18.19 21.37
CA ILE A 366 -10.92 18.22 22.34
C ILE A 366 -9.83 19.13 21.79
N HIS A 367 -9.75 20.34 22.35
CA HIS A 367 -8.84 21.40 21.92
C HIS A 367 -8.60 22.39 23.06
N GLN A 368 -7.39 22.94 23.16
CA GLN A 368 -7.09 24.12 23.97
C GLN A 368 -6.09 25.03 23.26
N GLU A 369 -6.11 26.32 23.60
CA GLU A 369 -5.09 27.25 23.12
C GLU A 369 -3.71 26.90 23.70
N SER A 370 -2.79 26.42 22.86
CA SER A 370 -1.49 26.00 23.33
C SER A 370 -0.57 27.19 23.63
N PRO A 371 0.57 26.98 24.30
CA PRO A 371 1.57 28.02 24.53
C PRO A 371 2.27 28.53 23.25
N ASP A 372 2.03 27.94 22.08
CA ASP A 372 2.62 28.39 20.81
C ASP A 372 2.16 29.82 20.48
N LEU A 373 3.12 30.74 20.41
CA LEU A 373 2.82 32.14 20.11
C LEU A 373 2.30 32.35 18.69
N ARG A 374 2.48 31.38 17.78
CA ARG A 374 1.91 31.49 16.43
C ARG A 374 0.39 31.22 16.40
N GLY A 375 -0.17 30.63 17.46
CA GLY A 375 -1.57 30.21 17.47
C GLY A 375 -1.82 29.06 16.49
N ILE A 376 -1.02 27.99 16.56
CA ILE A 376 -1.23 26.79 15.73
C ILE A 376 -1.33 25.55 16.61
N ASP A 377 -2.56 25.12 16.83
CA ASP A 377 -2.89 24.06 17.76
C ASP A 377 -3.28 22.77 17.04
N CYS A 378 -3.29 21.69 17.81
CA CYS A 378 -3.85 20.42 17.43
C CYS A 378 -5.24 20.28 18.04
N ALA A 379 -6.11 19.53 17.38
CA ALA A 379 -7.43 19.18 17.90
C ALA A 379 -7.76 17.73 17.60
N LEU A 380 -8.59 17.13 18.46
CA LEU A 380 -9.22 15.84 18.20
C LEU A 380 -10.75 16.03 18.24
N LEU A 381 -11.42 15.66 17.16
CA LEU A 381 -12.88 15.61 17.10
C LEU A 381 -13.30 14.15 17.22
N VAL A 382 -14.22 13.88 18.15
CA VAL A 382 -14.67 12.54 18.50
C VAL A 382 -16.17 12.45 18.33
N ASP A 383 -16.66 11.52 17.52
CA ASP A 383 -18.10 11.27 17.46
C ASP A 383 -18.58 10.55 18.72
N THR A 384 -19.28 11.30 19.56
CA THR A 384 -19.80 10.83 20.84
C THR A 384 -21.04 9.94 20.73
N SER A 385 -21.58 9.77 19.51
CA SER A 385 -22.58 8.73 19.25
C SER A 385 -21.98 7.32 19.30
N ILE A 386 -20.65 7.21 19.11
CA ILE A 386 -19.91 5.96 19.03
C ILE A 386 -18.96 5.79 20.22
N PHE A 387 -18.21 6.84 20.56
CA PHE A 387 -17.20 6.80 21.60
C PHE A 387 -17.62 7.55 22.85
N GLN A 388 -17.39 6.96 24.01
CA GLN A 388 -17.35 7.69 25.26
C GLN A 388 -15.95 8.26 25.47
N ILE A 389 -15.85 9.55 25.76
CA ILE A 389 -14.59 10.17 26.20
C ILE A 389 -14.45 9.90 27.70
N LYS A 390 -13.43 9.13 28.10
CA LYS A 390 -13.15 8.78 29.50
C LYS A 390 -12.27 9.83 30.17
N SER A 391 -11.20 10.21 29.48
CA SER A 391 -10.26 11.23 29.91
C SER A 391 -9.59 11.87 28.69
N TYR A 392 -9.02 13.05 28.86
CA TYR A 392 -8.15 13.68 27.87
C TYR A 392 -7.12 14.57 28.57
N ASP A 393 -6.00 14.79 27.89
CA ASP A 393 -4.88 15.58 28.40
C ASP A 393 -4.22 16.35 27.24
N PHE A 394 -3.48 17.39 27.60
CA PHE A 394 -2.69 18.19 26.67
C PHE A 394 -1.23 18.15 27.13
N ILE A 395 -0.45 17.28 26.50
CA ILE A 395 0.89 16.93 26.95
C ILE A 395 1.84 18.09 26.59
N PRO A 396 2.42 18.79 27.58
CA PRO A 396 3.20 19.99 27.33
C PRO A 396 4.57 19.66 26.75
N VAL A 397 4.88 20.23 25.58
CA VAL A 397 6.18 20.03 24.91
C VAL A 397 7.17 21.11 25.35
N LYS A 398 8.02 20.79 26.32
CA LYS A 398 9.05 21.68 26.88
C LYS A 398 10.45 21.27 26.44
N ILE A 399 10.81 21.64 25.21
CA ILE A 399 12.11 21.28 24.62
C ILE A 399 13.25 21.94 25.43
N PRO A 400 14.22 21.15 25.95
CA PRO A 400 15.38 21.68 26.65
C PRO A 400 16.16 22.70 25.80
N ASP A 401 16.63 23.76 26.47
CA ASP A 401 17.38 24.86 25.85
C ASP A 401 16.63 25.65 24.76
N SER A 402 15.32 25.43 24.60
CA SER A 402 14.50 26.25 23.72
C SER A 402 13.73 27.29 24.52
N LYS A 403 13.95 28.57 24.19
CA LYS A 403 13.10 29.67 24.67
C LYS A 403 11.75 29.75 23.91
N LYS A 404 11.60 29.00 22.82
CA LYS A 404 10.38 29.00 22.01
C LYS A 404 9.41 27.96 22.57
N LEU A 405 8.24 28.45 22.98
CA LEU A 405 7.09 27.61 23.27
C LEU A 405 6.57 26.99 21.96
N THR A 406 5.97 25.82 22.05
CA THR A 406 5.43 25.07 20.92
C THR A 406 4.11 24.42 21.34
N ARG A 407 3.32 24.00 20.34
CA ARG A 407 2.07 23.28 20.59
C ARG A 407 2.27 21.99 21.37
N GLU A 408 1.20 21.63 22.05
CA GLU A 408 1.11 20.44 22.90
C GLU A 408 0.63 19.24 22.07
N VAL A 409 0.82 18.03 22.60
CA VAL A 409 0.24 16.82 22.03
C VAL A 409 -1.14 16.63 22.64
N VAL A 410 -2.18 16.54 21.81
CA VAL A 410 -3.54 16.24 22.30
C VAL A 410 -3.62 14.74 22.54
N TYR A 411 -4.07 14.33 23.72
CA TYR A 411 -4.31 12.94 24.09
C TYR A 411 -5.76 12.78 24.54
N ALA A 412 -6.39 11.67 24.15
CA ALA A 412 -7.67 11.24 24.69
C ALA A 412 -7.72 9.73 24.90
N GLU A 413 -8.32 9.33 26.02
CA GLU A 413 -8.78 7.97 26.29
C GLU A 413 -10.26 7.87 25.93
N LEU A 414 -10.54 7.06 24.92
CA LEU A 414 -11.88 6.79 24.42
C LEU A 414 -12.29 5.36 24.77
N GLU A 415 -13.59 5.12 24.86
CA GLU A 415 -14.14 3.80 25.13
C GLU A 415 -15.30 3.51 24.17
N ILE A 416 -15.33 2.29 23.65
CA ILE A 416 -16.43 1.76 22.85
C ILE A 416 -16.70 0.32 23.32
N TYR A 417 -17.91 0.03 23.80
CA TYR A 417 -18.27 -1.26 24.40
C TYR A 417 -17.24 -1.78 25.44
N ASN A 418 -16.80 -0.93 26.36
CA ASN A 418 -15.76 -1.22 27.37
C ASN A 418 -14.37 -1.57 26.82
N GLN A 419 -14.12 -1.30 25.53
CA GLN A 419 -12.82 -1.46 24.92
C GLN A 419 -12.13 -0.08 24.84
N PRO A 420 -10.97 0.11 25.53
CA PRO A 420 -10.26 1.37 25.51
C PRO A 420 -9.53 1.59 24.17
N LEU A 421 -9.54 2.84 23.72
CA LEU A 421 -8.81 3.34 22.57
C LEU A 421 -8.14 4.66 22.92
N HIS A 422 -6.81 4.68 22.86
CA HIS A 422 -6.00 5.85 23.14
C HIS A 422 -5.66 6.57 21.84
N VAL A 423 -5.93 7.87 21.76
CA VAL A 423 -5.71 8.67 20.55
C VAL A 423 -4.79 9.84 20.87
N PHE A 424 -3.73 9.99 20.08
CA PHE A 424 -2.80 11.11 20.14
C PHE A 424 -2.84 11.90 18.84
N VAL A 425 -2.92 13.24 18.93
CA VAL A 425 -2.79 14.14 17.77
C VAL A 425 -1.56 15.02 17.94
N ASN A 426 -0.65 14.93 16.96
CA ASN A 426 0.68 15.52 17.01
C ASN A 426 0.87 16.57 15.93
N HIS A 427 1.64 17.60 16.27
CA HIS A 427 2.29 18.46 15.28
C HIS A 427 3.68 18.79 15.81
N TRP A 428 4.75 18.34 15.16
CA TRP A 428 6.11 18.39 15.72
C TRP A 428 6.98 19.50 15.14
N PRO A 429 7.97 20.02 15.87
CA PRO A 429 8.79 21.14 15.43
C PRO A 429 9.31 21.01 14.00
N SER A 430 9.07 22.03 13.17
CA SER A 430 9.43 22.00 11.75
C SER A 430 10.94 21.88 11.52
N ARG A 431 11.30 21.49 10.30
CA ARG A 431 12.71 21.37 9.83
C ARG A 431 13.36 22.72 9.51
N TRP A 432 12.71 23.82 9.82
CA TRP A 432 13.19 25.16 9.49
C TRP A 432 14.43 25.51 10.34
N GLY A 433 15.52 25.91 9.66
CA GLY A 433 16.86 26.04 10.24
C GLY A 433 17.82 24.89 9.90
N GLY A 434 17.29 23.79 9.35
CA GLY A 434 18.09 22.61 8.96
C GLY A 434 17.64 21.37 9.72
N LYS A 435 17.64 20.22 9.04
CA LYS A 435 17.20 18.94 9.63
C LYS A 435 18.06 18.57 10.84
N GLU A 436 19.38 18.59 10.68
CA GLU A 436 20.35 18.21 11.74
C GLU A 436 20.20 19.08 12.99
N GLU A 437 20.00 20.39 12.84
CA GLU A 437 19.84 21.31 13.98
C GLU A 437 18.51 21.12 14.73
N THR A 438 17.47 20.67 14.03
CA THR A 438 16.10 20.58 14.56
C THR A 438 15.68 19.16 14.96
N GLU A 439 16.39 18.13 14.50
CA GLU A 439 16.10 16.71 14.77
C GLU A 439 16.00 16.43 16.27
N ARG A 440 16.92 16.98 17.08
CA ARG A 440 16.90 16.83 18.55
C ARG A 440 15.56 17.22 19.18
N LYS A 441 14.87 18.21 18.60
CA LYS A 441 13.56 18.68 19.08
C LYS A 441 12.49 17.64 18.80
N ARG A 442 12.50 17.03 17.61
CA ARG A 442 11.54 15.99 17.22
C ARG A 442 11.80 14.67 17.96
N ILE A 443 13.07 14.30 18.15
CA ILE A 443 13.46 13.19 19.03
C ILE A 443 12.96 13.42 20.47
N PHE A 444 13.03 14.65 20.98
CA PHE A 444 12.48 14.98 22.29
C PHE A 444 10.96 14.76 22.35
N VAL A 445 10.20 15.26 21.38
CA VAL A 445 8.74 15.02 21.35
C VAL A 445 8.41 13.53 21.18
N ALA A 446 9.18 12.82 20.36
CA ALA A 446 9.06 11.38 20.17
C ALA A 446 9.19 10.61 21.50
N ASN A 447 10.25 10.92 22.26
CA ASN A 447 10.45 10.32 23.58
C ASN A 447 9.34 10.72 24.56
N LEU A 448 8.90 11.97 24.55
CA LEU A 448 7.79 12.42 25.40
C LEU A 448 6.50 11.62 25.16
N VAL A 449 6.13 11.40 23.89
CA VAL A 449 4.95 10.59 23.54
C VAL A 449 5.14 9.14 23.96
N ARG A 450 6.33 8.56 23.72
CA ARG A 450 6.64 7.19 24.14
C ARG A 450 6.55 7.03 25.66
N ASP A 451 7.21 7.92 26.41
CA ASP A 451 7.24 7.86 27.87
C ASP A 451 5.81 8.00 28.43
N TYR A 452 4.97 8.86 27.84
CA TYR A 452 3.54 8.94 28.20
C TYR A 452 2.80 7.62 27.97
N ILE A 453 3.04 6.95 26.83
CA ILE A 453 2.44 5.65 26.52
C ILE A 453 2.91 4.56 27.48
N ASP A 454 4.19 4.55 27.85
CA ASP A 454 4.78 3.55 28.74
C ASP A 454 4.31 3.74 30.19
N ASP A 455 4.10 4.98 30.63
CA ASP A 455 3.67 5.29 31.99
C ASP A 455 2.16 5.14 32.21
N ASN A 456 1.33 5.34 31.17
CA ASN A 456 -0.13 5.51 31.34
C ASN A 456 -0.99 4.46 30.61
N ILE A 457 -0.45 3.70 29.65
CA ILE A 457 -1.26 2.84 28.78
C ILE A 457 -0.78 1.39 28.85
N ASN A 458 -1.69 0.45 29.07
CA ASN A 458 -1.34 -0.96 29.13
C ASN A 458 -0.94 -1.51 27.75
N SER A 459 -0.04 -2.50 27.71
CA SER A 459 0.53 -3.01 26.46
C SER A 459 -0.48 -3.68 25.51
N ASN A 460 -1.61 -4.15 26.05
CA ASN A 460 -2.71 -4.77 25.32
C ASN A 460 -3.78 -3.78 24.82
N GLU A 461 -3.74 -2.52 25.26
CA GLU A 461 -4.74 -1.51 24.87
C GLU A 461 -4.47 -0.96 23.46
N SER A 462 -5.53 -0.50 22.81
CA SER A 462 -5.46 -0.02 21.42
C SER A 462 -5.00 1.43 21.39
N ILE A 463 -4.03 1.74 20.52
CA ILE A 463 -3.44 3.07 20.40
C ILE A 463 -3.48 3.51 18.94
N ILE A 464 -3.88 4.76 18.69
CA ILE A 464 -3.73 5.47 17.43
C ILE A 464 -2.97 6.78 17.72
N ILE A 465 -1.80 6.94 17.10
CA ILE A 465 -1.02 8.18 17.12
C ILE A 465 -1.06 8.74 15.71
N MET A 466 -1.63 9.92 15.55
CA MET A 466 -1.73 10.59 14.26
C MET A 466 -1.15 12.00 14.35
N GLY A 467 -0.74 12.58 13.23
CA GLY A 467 -0.18 13.92 13.26
C GLY A 467 0.72 14.28 12.08
N ASP A 468 1.12 15.55 12.05
CA ASP A 468 2.22 16.05 11.23
C ASP A 468 3.50 16.01 12.06
N PHE A 469 4.28 14.96 11.84
CA PHE A 469 5.51 14.69 12.58
C PHE A 469 6.68 15.55 12.12
N ASN A 470 6.55 16.29 11.00
CA ASN A 470 7.66 17.05 10.40
C ASN A 470 8.96 16.22 10.21
N ASP A 471 8.83 14.90 10.22
CA ASP A 471 9.83 13.89 9.89
C ASP A 471 9.17 12.80 9.05
N TYR A 472 9.96 12.05 8.30
CA TYR A 472 9.51 10.94 7.49
C TYR A 472 9.49 9.64 8.31
N PRO A 473 8.70 8.63 7.90
CA PRO A 473 8.62 7.35 8.60
C PRO A 473 9.96 6.66 8.87
N THR A 474 10.96 6.93 8.03
CA THR A 474 12.33 6.39 8.13
C THR A 474 13.30 7.20 9.00
N ASP A 475 12.88 8.33 9.55
CA ASP A 475 13.75 9.17 10.38
C ASP A 475 13.86 8.68 11.83
N ASN A 476 14.98 9.00 12.48
CA ASN A 476 15.32 8.52 13.84
C ASN A 476 14.27 8.85 14.90
N SER A 477 13.61 10.01 14.79
CA SER A 477 12.55 10.41 15.73
C SER A 477 11.36 9.46 15.68
N ILE A 478 10.98 8.99 14.50
CA ILE A 478 9.91 8.01 14.31
C ILE A 478 10.37 6.62 14.74
N GLY A 479 11.60 6.24 14.40
CA GLY A 479 12.24 5.01 14.91
C GLY A 479 12.19 4.92 16.44
N ASN A 480 12.45 6.03 17.15
CA ASN A 480 12.38 6.07 18.62
C ASN A 480 10.99 5.79 19.21
N ILE A 481 9.91 6.08 18.47
CA ILE A 481 8.54 5.71 18.85
C ILE A 481 8.27 4.25 18.56
N ILE A 482 8.61 3.79 17.35
CA ILE A 482 8.24 2.46 16.84
C ILE A 482 9.08 1.36 17.48
N GLU A 483 10.40 1.59 17.60
CA GLU A 483 11.38 0.53 17.84
C GLU A 483 11.76 0.32 19.30
N GLY A 484 11.37 1.20 20.24
CA GLY A 484 11.70 1.16 21.66
C GLY A 484 12.48 -0.06 22.18
N LEU A 485 13.80 -0.09 21.91
CA LEU A 485 14.93 -0.47 22.77
C LEU A 485 16.15 -0.90 21.92
N ASN A 486 17.31 -0.37 22.28
CA ASN A 486 18.62 -0.78 21.79
C ASN A 486 18.75 -2.31 21.57
N ASN A 487 19.07 -2.70 20.34
CA ASN A 487 19.53 -4.02 19.85
C ASN A 487 18.53 -5.19 19.70
N GLN A 488 18.41 -5.63 18.43
CA GLN A 488 18.24 -6.99 17.92
C GLN A 488 16.97 -7.79 18.34
N SER A 489 15.83 -7.49 17.72
CA SER A 489 14.96 -8.45 16.99
C SER A 489 13.62 -7.77 16.67
N SER A 490 13.14 -7.91 15.43
CA SER A 490 11.94 -7.27 14.87
C SER A 490 10.61 -7.66 15.54
N ASP A 491 10.63 -8.56 16.52
CA ASP A 491 9.41 -9.11 17.14
C ASP A 491 8.86 -8.27 18.31
N LYS A 492 9.63 -7.31 18.85
CA LYS A 492 9.27 -6.56 20.08
C LYS A 492 8.57 -5.21 19.89
N ALA A 493 8.45 -4.68 18.67
CA ALA A 493 7.82 -3.37 18.45
C ALA A 493 6.36 -3.36 18.94
N ARG A 494 6.01 -2.44 19.85
CA ARG A 494 4.63 -2.25 20.37
C ARG A 494 3.74 -1.52 19.35
N LEU A 495 4.35 -0.69 18.50
CA LEU A 495 3.68 0.19 17.56
C LEU A 495 4.11 -0.12 16.12
N VAL A 496 3.23 0.17 15.16
CA VAL A 496 3.46 0.00 13.72
C VAL A 496 3.06 1.29 13.03
N ASN A 497 3.96 1.85 12.24
CA ASN A 497 3.66 3.01 11.40
C ASN A 497 3.07 2.55 10.06
N LEU A 498 1.86 3.00 9.80
CA LEU A 498 1.13 2.65 8.59
C LEU A 498 1.74 3.31 7.35
N MET A 499 2.22 4.54 7.47
CA MET A 499 2.78 5.26 6.31
C MET A 499 4.17 4.75 5.93
N LEU A 500 4.91 4.13 6.86
CA LEU A 500 6.14 3.39 6.52
C LEU A 500 5.86 2.25 5.54
N GLN A 501 4.70 1.59 5.65
CA GLN A 501 4.31 0.51 4.74
C GLN A 501 4.07 1.00 3.32
N LEU A 502 3.64 2.26 3.18
CA LEU A 502 3.46 2.92 1.88
C LEU A 502 4.79 3.49 1.37
N GLU A 503 5.63 4.05 2.25
CA GLU A 503 6.92 4.64 1.89
C GLU A 503 7.93 3.60 1.38
N ASN A 504 7.94 2.38 1.94
CA ASN A 504 8.82 1.30 1.48
C ASN A 504 8.52 0.85 0.03
N THR A 505 7.35 1.20 -0.52
CA THR A 505 7.02 0.99 -1.94
C THR A 505 7.59 2.08 -2.87
N GLN A 506 8.29 3.08 -2.30
CA GLN A 506 8.78 4.27 -3.00
C GLN A 506 10.28 4.27 -3.28
N PHE A 507 11.00 3.22 -2.91
CA PHE A 507 12.42 3.10 -3.18
C PHE A 507 12.66 2.07 -4.28
N ASP A 508 13.53 2.42 -5.22
CA ASP A 508 14.04 1.46 -6.19
C ASP A 508 15.04 0.49 -5.53
N LYS A 509 15.52 -0.50 -6.30
CA LYS A 509 16.49 -1.51 -5.83
C LYS A 509 17.83 -0.94 -5.36
N TYR A 510 18.09 0.35 -5.59
CA TYR A 510 19.30 1.06 -5.17
C TYR A 510 19.07 1.94 -3.94
N GLY A 511 17.85 1.96 -3.40
CA GLY A 511 17.47 2.81 -2.27
C GLY A 511 17.24 4.27 -2.68
N GLU A 512 17.10 4.56 -3.97
CA GLU A 512 16.71 5.90 -4.43
C GLU A 512 15.19 6.04 -4.48
N ARG A 513 14.70 7.20 -4.05
CA ARG A 513 13.27 7.49 -4.00
C ARG A 513 12.74 7.72 -5.43
N TYR A 514 11.66 7.04 -5.82
CA TYR A 514 10.98 7.33 -7.08
C TYR A 514 10.57 8.80 -7.12
N LYS A 515 11.03 9.51 -8.15
CA LYS A 515 10.53 10.85 -8.46
C LYS A 515 9.12 10.71 -9.03
N GLU A 516 8.18 11.49 -8.52
CA GLU A 516 6.90 11.80 -9.19
C GLU A 516 5.81 10.69 -9.24
N LYS A 517 5.73 9.78 -8.26
CA LYS A 517 4.55 8.88 -8.16
C LYS A 517 3.44 9.54 -7.33
N LEU A 518 2.35 9.94 -7.98
CA LEU A 518 1.10 10.37 -7.32
C LEU A 518 0.63 9.33 -6.29
N GLY A 519 0.13 9.78 -5.13
CA GLY A 519 -0.22 8.91 -3.99
C GLY A 519 0.97 8.43 -3.14
N SER A 520 2.19 8.93 -3.39
CA SER A 520 3.41 8.53 -2.67
C SER A 520 3.79 9.47 -1.53
N GLY A 521 2.83 10.18 -0.95
CA GLY A 521 3.10 11.07 0.18
C GLY A 521 1.91 11.95 0.50
N SER A 522 1.94 12.54 1.68
CA SER A 522 1.00 13.56 2.11
C SER A 522 1.53 14.98 1.86
N TYR A 523 2.84 15.13 1.65
CA TYR A 523 3.52 16.41 1.51
C TYR A 523 4.51 16.38 0.35
N PHE A 524 4.72 17.53 -0.31
CA PHE A 524 5.61 17.67 -1.46
C PHE A 524 6.66 18.75 -1.25
N TYR A 525 7.94 18.37 -1.32
CA TYR A 525 9.05 19.29 -1.12
C TYR A 525 10.22 19.02 -2.06
N LYS A 526 10.67 20.07 -2.76
CA LYS A 526 11.81 20.02 -3.70
C LYS A 526 11.73 18.87 -4.73
N GLY A 527 10.55 18.60 -5.26
CA GLY A 527 10.35 17.55 -6.28
C GLY A 527 10.08 16.16 -5.71
N LEU A 528 10.03 16.01 -4.39
CA LEU A 528 9.83 14.72 -3.72
C LEU A 528 8.55 14.72 -2.89
N TRP A 529 7.71 13.73 -3.14
CA TRP A 529 6.62 13.36 -2.25
C TRP A 529 7.16 12.66 -1.00
N GLY A 530 6.49 12.82 0.14
CA GLY A 530 6.72 12.01 1.32
C GLY A 530 5.68 12.20 2.41
N PHE A 531 5.81 11.42 3.48
CA PHE A 531 4.83 11.40 4.58
C PHE A 531 5.35 12.17 5.79
N LEU A 532 5.03 13.46 5.89
CA LEU A 532 5.15 14.15 7.17
C LEU A 532 3.96 13.83 8.06
N ASP A 533 2.79 13.67 7.44
CA ASP A 533 1.55 13.26 8.07
C ASP A 533 1.50 11.74 8.17
N GLN A 534 1.36 11.22 9.38
CA GLN A 534 1.47 9.78 9.62
C GLN A 534 0.40 9.29 10.61
N ILE A 535 0.09 8.00 10.52
CA ILE A 535 -0.72 7.28 11.51
C ILE A 535 0.09 6.06 11.96
N ILE A 536 0.29 5.95 13.27
CA ILE A 536 1.00 4.87 13.96
C ILE A 536 -0.01 4.20 14.88
N VAL A 537 -0.11 2.88 14.82
CA VAL A 537 -1.09 2.10 15.58
C VAL A 537 -0.42 1.06 16.44
N SER A 538 -1.12 0.56 17.46
CA SER A 538 -0.65 -0.61 18.21
C SER A 538 -0.52 -1.84 17.30
N LYS A 539 0.53 -2.65 17.53
CA LYS A 539 0.86 -3.82 16.69
C LYS A 539 -0.28 -4.82 16.62
N GLN A 540 -1.01 -5.03 17.73
CA GLN A 540 -2.19 -5.89 17.78
C GLN A 540 -3.29 -5.46 16.80
N MET A 541 -3.50 -4.15 16.62
CA MET A 541 -4.49 -3.64 15.66
C MET A 541 -4.07 -3.91 14.22
N TYR A 542 -2.78 -3.73 13.91
CA TYR A 542 -2.23 -3.99 12.58
C TYR A 542 -2.19 -5.49 12.22
N GLN A 543 -1.90 -6.35 13.19
CA GLN A 543 -1.82 -7.80 12.99
C GLN A 543 -3.19 -8.49 13.08
N GLY A 544 -4.20 -7.83 13.66
CA GLY A 544 -5.51 -8.40 13.91
C GLY A 544 -5.52 -9.45 15.03
N THR A 545 -4.55 -9.40 15.93
CA THR A 545 -4.32 -10.38 17.00
C THR A 545 -4.70 -9.78 18.35
N LYS A 546 -5.65 -10.38 19.08
CA LYS A 546 -6.02 -9.97 20.45
C LYS A 546 -6.35 -8.46 20.60
N SER A 547 -7.02 -7.86 19.61
CA SER A 547 -7.41 -6.44 19.61
C SER A 547 -8.82 -6.26 19.05
N SER A 548 -9.63 -5.48 19.78
CA SER A 548 -10.99 -5.04 19.45
C SER A 548 -11.06 -4.29 18.14
N PHE A 549 -9.95 -3.63 17.78
CA PHE A 549 -9.80 -2.94 16.52
C PHE A 549 -8.84 -3.73 15.63
N VAL A 550 -9.28 -4.09 14.43
CA VAL A 550 -8.46 -4.76 13.42
C VAL A 550 -8.36 -3.86 12.20
N LEU A 551 -7.15 -3.49 11.81
CA LEU A 551 -6.94 -2.63 10.65
C LEU A 551 -7.50 -3.28 9.37
N LYS A 552 -8.37 -2.54 8.66
CA LYS A 552 -8.94 -2.94 7.35
C LYS A 552 -8.22 -2.27 6.20
N ASP A 553 -8.03 -0.97 6.31
CA ASP A 553 -7.52 -0.13 5.24
C ASP A 553 -6.81 1.09 5.82
N PHE A 554 -5.90 1.69 5.05
CA PHE A 554 -5.22 2.93 5.40
C PHE A 554 -4.58 3.54 4.16
N GLY A 555 -4.43 4.86 4.15
CA GLY A 555 -3.86 5.52 3.00
C GLY A 555 -3.74 7.01 3.13
N VAL A 556 -3.43 7.64 2.00
CA VAL A 556 -3.51 9.08 1.79
C VAL A 556 -4.70 9.35 0.88
N PHE A 557 -5.52 10.35 1.21
CA PHE A 557 -6.60 10.78 0.35
C PHE A 557 -6.04 11.61 -0.80
N TYR A 558 -6.42 11.23 -2.01
CA TYR A 558 -6.01 11.85 -3.26
C TYR A 558 -7.25 12.12 -4.11
N ASP A 559 -7.34 13.33 -4.67
CA ASP A 559 -8.28 13.68 -5.73
C ASP A 559 -7.68 14.82 -6.57
N ASP A 560 -8.09 14.94 -7.83
CA ASP A 560 -7.61 15.98 -8.74
C ASP A 560 -7.94 17.38 -8.20
N PHE A 561 -9.07 17.52 -7.50
CA PHE A 561 -9.48 18.83 -6.98
C PHE A 561 -8.60 19.32 -5.82
N ILE A 562 -7.97 18.44 -5.04
CA ILE A 562 -7.09 18.82 -3.92
C ILE A 562 -5.65 19.05 -4.35
N LEU A 563 -5.34 18.85 -5.63
CA LEU A 563 -4.03 19.09 -6.19
C LEU A 563 -3.94 20.33 -7.07
N TYR A 564 -2.71 20.78 -7.22
CA TYR A 564 -2.29 21.66 -8.30
C TYR A 564 -1.28 20.89 -9.16
N CYS A 565 -1.57 20.73 -10.44
CA CYS A 565 -0.67 20.18 -11.43
C CYS A 565 -0.27 21.27 -12.43
N ASP A 566 0.89 21.13 -13.08
CA ASP A 566 1.26 21.99 -14.21
C ASP A 566 0.39 21.71 -15.45
N GLU A 567 0.54 22.51 -16.50
CA GLU A 567 -0.28 22.44 -17.71
C GLU A 567 -0.27 21.05 -18.39
N ASN A 568 0.80 20.28 -18.18
CA ASN A 568 0.97 18.94 -18.73
C ASN A 568 0.51 17.82 -17.78
N GLY A 569 0.07 18.15 -16.57
CA GLY A 569 -0.38 17.17 -15.57
C GLY A 569 0.73 16.38 -14.89
N ASN A 570 1.99 16.71 -15.12
CA ASN A 570 3.14 15.91 -14.69
C ASN A 570 3.65 16.33 -13.30
N ASN A 571 3.59 17.62 -12.96
CA ASN A 571 4.09 18.14 -11.68
C ASN A 571 2.97 18.46 -10.71
N CYS A 572 2.30 17.42 -10.25
CA CYS A 572 1.25 17.52 -9.25
C CYS A 572 1.81 17.67 -7.83
N ARG A 573 1.18 18.54 -7.04
CA ARG A 573 1.49 18.80 -5.62
C ARG A 573 0.22 19.20 -4.86
N PRO A 574 0.19 19.11 -3.53
CA PRO A 574 -0.96 19.57 -2.75
C PRO A 574 -1.28 21.03 -3.07
N ASN A 575 -2.57 21.31 -3.29
CA ASN A 575 -3.03 22.63 -3.65
C ASN A 575 -3.07 23.51 -2.40
N ARG A 576 -1.99 24.24 -2.16
CA ARG A 576 -1.85 25.09 -0.97
C ARG A 576 -2.68 26.36 -1.03
N THR A 577 -2.92 26.93 0.13
CA THR A 577 -3.73 28.12 0.38
C THR A 577 -2.95 29.39 -0.02
N TYR A 578 -1.67 29.47 0.36
CA TYR A 578 -0.77 30.58 0.03
C TYR A 578 0.61 30.13 -0.48
N GLY A 579 1.24 30.97 -1.30
CA GLY A 579 2.66 30.91 -1.64
C GLY A 579 3.33 32.24 -1.29
N GLY A 580 3.87 32.34 -0.07
CA GLY A 580 4.29 33.63 0.47
C GLY A 580 3.09 34.59 0.61
N PRO A 581 3.11 35.80 0.03
CA PRO A 581 1.97 36.71 0.07
C PRO A 581 0.90 36.37 -0.99
N ASN A 582 1.18 35.46 -1.93
CA ASN A 582 0.29 35.16 -3.04
C ASN A 582 -0.82 34.21 -2.60
N TRP A 583 -2.07 34.63 -2.84
CA TRP A 583 -3.26 33.82 -2.60
C TRP A 583 -3.50 32.86 -3.76
N TYR A 584 -3.61 31.56 -3.47
CA TYR A 584 -3.98 30.55 -4.45
C TYR A 584 -5.40 30.01 -4.24
N GLY A 585 -5.92 30.09 -3.00
CA GLY A 585 -7.26 29.58 -2.69
C GLY A 585 -7.40 28.06 -2.78
N GLY A 586 -6.29 27.36 -2.56
CA GLY A 586 -6.24 25.91 -2.44
C GLY A 586 -6.83 25.41 -1.12
N PHE A 587 -6.52 24.15 -0.81
CA PHE A 587 -7.03 23.35 0.29
C PHE A 587 -6.04 23.28 1.46
N SER A 588 -4.85 22.73 1.21
CA SER A 588 -3.74 22.58 2.16
C SER A 588 -2.46 22.26 1.38
N ASP A 589 -1.29 22.61 1.91
CA ASP A 589 -0.01 22.09 1.42
C ASP A 589 0.28 20.65 1.88
N HIS A 590 -0.65 20.05 2.63
CA HIS A 590 -0.70 18.65 3.01
C HIS A 590 -1.94 17.94 2.42
N LEU A 591 -1.86 16.62 2.29
CA LEU A 591 -2.99 15.74 1.98
C LEU A 591 -3.42 14.98 3.25
N PRO A 592 -4.73 14.70 3.42
CA PRO A 592 -5.20 13.92 4.56
C PRO A 592 -4.67 12.48 4.52
N VAL A 593 -4.32 11.93 5.68
CA VAL A 593 -4.05 10.50 5.85
C VAL A 593 -5.17 9.86 6.67
N TYR A 594 -5.45 8.59 6.42
CA TYR A 594 -6.57 7.90 7.04
C TYR A 594 -6.27 6.45 7.41
N SER A 595 -7.07 5.92 8.34
CA SER A 595 -7.12 4.50 8.68
C SER A 595 -8.54 4.05 9.00
N GLU A 596 -8.86 2.83 8.58
CA GLU A 596 -10.11 2.14 8.86
C GLU A 596 -9.85 0.89 9.69
N PHE A 597 -10.65 0.70 10.73
CA PHE A 597 -10.60 -0.47 11.59
C PHE A 597 -11.95 -1.16 11.61
N GLN A 598 -11.92 -2.48 11.60
CA GLN A 598 -13.04 -3.29 12.02
C GLN A 598 -13.03 -3.42 13.54
N PHE A 599 -14.09 -2.95 14.17
CA PHE A 599 -14.32 -3.10 15.59
C PHE A 599 -15.14 -4.38 15.90
N PHE A 600 -14.76 -5.04 16.99
CA PHE A 600 -15.46 -6.19 17.60
C PHE A 600 -15.66 -5.92 19.10
N ASP A 601 -16.87 -6.09 19.60
CA ASP A 601 -17.24 -5.86 21.03
C ASP A 601 -16.81 -6.99 21.99
N CYS A 602 -16.50 -8.18 21.49
CA CYS A 602 -15.99 -9.30 22.30
C CYS A 602 -14.87 -10.11 21.61
N PHE A 603 -13.93 -10.56 22.44
CA PHE A 603 -12.94 -11.61 22.14
C PHE A 603 -13.36 -12.85 22.92
N ASP A 604 -13.66 -13.95 22.23
CA ASP A 604 -13.59 -15.28 22.84
C ASP A 604 -12.18 -15.86 22.68
#